data_AF-A0A920ECB7-F1
#
_entry.id   AF-A0A920ECB7-F1
#
_cell.length_a   1.000
_cell.length_b   1.000
_cell.length_c   1.000
_cell.angle_alpha   90.00
_cell.angle_beta   90.00
_cell.angle_gamma   90.00
#
_symmetry.space_group_name_H-M   'P 1'
#
loop_
_entity.id
_entity.type
_entity.pdbx_description
1 polymer ?
#
loop_
_entity_poly.entity_id
_entity_poly.type
_entity_poly.pdbx_seq_one_letter_code
_entity_poly.pdbx_strand_id
1 'polypeptide(L)'
;MGEYAKHGLVITPEFGSSVRFGKIFTDMPLEADKPIRFGVKEMCELCNACSKACPSKAIPDAEPSSVMFNRSNVSGVTKWTIDGEACFSYWAKINTDCAVCIRVCPFTRDYTRFWNRAWLRLAGSRLRKFALRLDHKSARGKRVKTLLWWFPQSKTKRVVSVQEEYSQS
;
A
#
# COMPACT_ATOMS: atom_id res chain seq x y z
N MET A 1 -10.27 -7.55 -10.83
CA MET A 1 -9.63 -7.68 -9.50
C MET A 1 -9.56 -6.38 -8.69
N GLY A 2 -9.22 -5.22 -9.25
CA GLY A 2 -9.05 -3.99 -8.44
C GLY A 2 -8.94 -2.72 -9.27
N GLU A 3 -8.71 -1.59 -8.59
CA GLU A 3 -8.46 -0.28 -9.21
C GLU A 3 -7.01 0.19 -8.97
N TYR A 4 -6.44 0.91 -9.94
CA TYR A 4 -5.11 1.51 -9.82
C TYR A 4 -5.10 2.69 -8.83
N ALA A 5 -4.08 2.75 -7.97
CA ALA A 5 -3.96 3.76 -6.91
C ALA A 5 -2.73 4.66 -7.09
N LYS A 6 -2.71 5.80 -6.37
CA LYS A 6 -1.62 6.79 -6.39
C LYS A 6 -0.23 6.20 -6.14
N HIS A 7 -0.10 5.19 -5.29
CA HIS A 7 1.18 4.51 -5.01
C HIS A 7 1.60 3.50 -6.09
N GLY A 8 0.92 3.45 -7.23
CA GLY A 8 1.29 2.60 -8.37
C GLY A 8 0.94 1.12 -8.21
N LEU A 9 0.12 0.75 -7.24
CA LEU A 9 -0.35 -0.63 -7.04
C LEU A 9 -1.86 -0.69 -7.19
N VAL A 10 -2.38 -1.90 -7.43
CA VAL A 10 -3.82 -2.16 -7.49
C VAL A 10 -4.36 -2.32 -6.07
N ILE A 11 -5.51 -1.69 -5.80
CA ILE A 11 -6.30 -1.88 -4.59
C ILE A 11 -7.45 -2.82 -4.91
N THR A 12 -7.57 -3.87 -4.12
CA THR A 12 -8.66 -4.86 -4.18
C THR A 12 -9.67 -4.59 -3.06
N PRO A 13 -10.97 -4.86 -3.28
CA PRO A 13 -11.97 -4.77 -2.21
C PRO A 13 -11.69 -5.68 -1.00
N GLU A 14 -11.04 -6.82 -1.23
CA GLU A 14 -10.84 -7.90 -0.25
C GLU A 14 -9.59 -7.68 0.62
N PHE A 15 -8.52 -7.12 0.04
CA PHE A 15 -7.20 -7.02 0.70
C PHE A 15 -6.58 -5.62 0.65
N GLY A 16 -7.27 -4.64 0.05
CA GLY A 16 -6.71 -3.32 -0.18
C GLY A 16 -5.48 -3.41 -1.09
N SER A 17 -4.40 -2.71 -0.73
CA SER A 17 -3.11 -2.80 -1.44
C SER A 17 -2.18 -3.89 -0.91
N SER A 18 -2.62 -4.71 0.05
CA SER A 18 -1.81 -5.77 0.67
C SER A 18 -1.99 -7.11 -0.05
N VAL A 19 -1.75 -7.13 -1.36
CA VAL A 19 -1.87 -8.32 -2.22
C VAL A 19 -0.69 -8.38 -3.19
N ARG A 20 -0.24 -9.61 -3.52
CA ARG A 20 0.75 -9.87 -4.56
C ARG A 20 0.07 -10.58 -5.73
N PHE A 21 0.38 -10.17 -6.95
CA PHE A 21 -0.22 -10.73 -8.17
C PHE A 21 0.75 -11.69 -8.87
N GLY A 22 0.22 -12.83 -9.30
CA GLY A 22 0.82 -13.68 -10.32
C GLY A 22 -0.05 -13.66 -11.59
N LYS A 23 0.53 -14.02 -12.74
CA LYS A 23 -0.20 -14.17 -13.99
C LYS A 23 0.28 -15.42 -14.73
N ILE A 24 -0.65 -16.11 -15.37
CA ILE A 24 -0.39 -17.24 -16.27
C ILE A 24 -0.98 -16.86 -17.62
N PHE A 25 -0.20 -17.08 -18.68
CA PHE A 25 -0.68 -16.93 -20.06
C PHE A 25 -1.05 -18.32 -20.57
N THR A 26 -2.20 -18.42 -21.23
CA THR A 26 -2.71 -19.66 -21.79
C THR A 26 -3.55 -19.35 -23.02
N ASP A 27 -3.53 -20.25 -23.99
CA ASP A 27 -4.39 -20.21 -25.18
C ASP A 27 -5.76 -20.87 -24.93
N MET A 28 -5.99 -21.38 -23.72
CA MET A 28 -7.30 -21.92 -23.34
C MET A 28 -8.38 -20.85 -23.51
N PRO A 29 -9.49 -21.14 -24.21
CA PRO A 29 -10.58 -20.17 -24.35
C PRO A 29 -11.23 -19.92 -22.99
N LEU A 30 -11.14 -18.69 -22.50
CA LEU A 30 -11.70 -18.24 -21.22
C LEU A 30 -12.50 -16.95 -21.45
N GLU A 31 -13.58 -16.80 -20.71
CA GLU A 31 -14.35 -15.55 -20.71
C GLU A 31 -13.59 -14.47 -19.90
N ALA A 32 -13.50 -13.26 -20.47
CA ALA A 32 -12.82 -12.15 -19.82
C ALA A 32 -13.69 -11.49 -18.74
N ASP A 33 -13.11 -11.26 -17.56
CA ASP A 33 -13.74 -10.50 -16.50
C ASP A 33 -13.93 -9.03 -16.85
N LYS A 34 -14.94 -8.40 -16.22
CA LYS A 34 -15.17 -6.95 -16.31
C LYS A 34 -14.28 -6.16 -15.34
N PRO A 35 -13.84 -4.95 -15.71
CA PRO A 35 -13.16 -4.06 -14.77
C PRO A 35 -14.11 -3.66 -13.63
N ILE A 36 -13.55 -3.41 -12.45
CA ILE A 36 -14.31 -2.95 -11.27
C ILE A 36 -13.95 -1.50 -10.92
N ARG A 37 -14.94 -0.75 -10.41
CA ARG A 37 -14.76 0.61 -9.90
C ARG A 37 -15.56 0.78 -8.61
N PHE A 38 -14.87 1.15 -7.54
CA PHE A 38 -15.39 1.33 -6.18
C PHE A 38 -14.82 2.57 -5.48
N GLY A 39 -14.22 3.51 -6.23
CA GLY A 39 -13.92 4.87 -5.76
C GLY A 39 -12.47 5.10 -5.36
N VAL A 40 -11.53 4.26 -5.81
CA VAL A 40 -10.11 4.38 -5.43
C VAL A 40 -9.49 5.64 -6.02
N LYS A 41 -9.78 5.96 -7.27
CA LYS A 41 -9.24 7.16 -7.94
C LYS A 41 -9.63 8.42 -7.18
N GLU A 42 -10.91 8.58 -6.88
CA GLU A 42 -11.47 9.74 -6.19
C GLU A 42 -10.94 9.85 -4.74
N MET A 43 -10.66 8.72 -4.10
CA MET A 43 -9.97 8.73 -2.80
C MET A 43 -8.50 9.17 -2.95
N CYS A 44 -7.81 8.70 -3.99
CA CYS A 44 -6.40 9.04 -4.25
C CYS A 44 -6.20 10.50 -4.66
N GLU A 45 -7.18 11.13 -5.29
CA GLU A 45 -7.19 12.58 -5.58
C GLU A 45 -7.21 13.42 -4.28
N LEU A 46 -7.83 12.90 -3.21
CA LEU A 46 -7.94 13.58 -1.92
C LEU A 46 -6.86 13.16 -0.91
N CYS A 47 -6.30 11.97 -1.06
CA CYS A 47 -5.36 11.36 -0.13
C CYS A 47 -3.93 11.42 -0.66
N ASN A 48 -3.00 11.84 0.20
CA ASN A 48 -1.56 11.81 -0.07
C ASN A 48 -0.75 11.09 1.01
N ALA A 49 -1.38 10.19 1.78
CA ALA A 49 -0.72 9.45 2.85
C ALA A 49 0.52 8.66 2.36
N CYS A 50 0.41 7.98 1.21
CA CYS A 50 1.52 7.22 0.63
C CYS A 50 2.66 8.11 0.14
N SER A 51 2.34 9.23 -0.53
CA SER A 51 3.34 10.18 -1.03
C SER A 51 4.09 10.84 0.13
N LYS A 52 3.36 11.37 1.13
CA LYS A 52 3.95 11.98 2.33
C LYS A 52 4.83 11.03 3.13
N ALA A 53 4.48 9.74 3.19
CA ALA A 53 5.24 8.76 3.95
C ALA A 53 6.41 8.15 3.17
N CYS A 54 6.52 8.37 1.85
CA CYS A 54 7.53 7.74 1.01
C CYS A 54 8.93 8.30 1.35
N PRO A 55 9.87 7.47 1.87
CA PRO A 55 11.19 7.97 2.28
C PRO A 55 12.03 8.54 1.14
N SER A 56 11.89 7.99 -0.07
CA SER A 56 12.59 8.44 -1.27
C SER A 56 11.82 9.44 -2.13
N LYS A 57 10.62 9.85 -1.71
CA LYS A 57 9.74 10.77 -2.47
C LYS A 57 9.45 10.29 -3.90
N ALA A 58 9.45 8.97 -4.13
CA ALA A 58 9.20 8.36 -5.43
C ALA A 58 7.74 8.46 -5.92
N ILE A 59 6.80 8.76 -5.03
CA ILE A 59 5.37 8.83 -5.32
C ILE A 59 4.97 10.30 -5.51
N PRO A 60 4.46 10.70 -6.68
CA PRO A 60 4.10 12.09 -6.96
C PRO A 60 2.93 12.54 -6.10
N ASP A 61 2.97 13.79 -5.62
CA ASP A 61 1.84 14.48 -5.00
C ASP A 61 1.16 15.43 -6.00
N ALA A 62 0.91 14.93 -7.20
CA ALA A 62 0.26 15.65 -8.29
C ALA A 62 -0.91 14.84 -8.84
N GLU A 63 -1.67 15.44 -9.75
CA GLU A 63 -2.70 14.75 -10.52
C GLU A 63 -2.09 13.70 -11.48
N PRO A 64 -2.86 12.69 -11.91
CA PRO A 64 -2.42 11.75 -12.93
C PRO A 64 -1.94 12.47 -14.20
N SER A 65 -0.78 12.08 -14.71
CA SER A 65 -0.20 12.66 -15.92
C SER A 65 0.41 11.57 -16.80
N SER A 66 0.80 11.94 -18.03
CA SER A 66 1.53 11.07 -18.95
C SER A 66 3.05 11.15 -18.77
N VAL A 67 3.52 11.74 -17.66
CA VAL A 67 4.95 11.92 -17.39
C VAL A 67 5.63 10.57 -17.16
N MET A 68 6.84 10.45 -17.70
CA MET A 68 7.77 9.35 -17.45
C MET A 68 9.00 9.91 -16.73
N PHE A 69 9.41 9.26 -15.65
CA PHE A 69 10.64 9.58 -14.91
C PHE A 69 11.84 8.81 -15.44
N ASN A 70 11.61 7.57 -15.90
CA ASN A 70 12.66 6.70 -16.42
C ASN A 70 12.11 5.65 -17.40
N ARG A 71 12.99 4.87 -18.01
CA ARG A 71 12.64 3.81 -18.99
C ARG A 71 11.71 2.72 -18.45
N SER A 72 11.59 2.60 -17.12
CA SER A 72 10.74 1.60 -16.47
C SER A 72 9.28 2.07 -16.37
N ASN A 73 8.96 3.27 -16.85
CA ASN A 73 7.60 3.79 -16.89
C ASN A 73 6.91 3.48 -18.23
N VAL A 74 5.60 3.22 -18.14
CA VAL A 74 4.75 2.97 -19.31
C VAL A 74 4.45 4.28 -20.03
N SER A 75 4.66 4.31 -21.35
CA SER A 75 4.29 5.41 -22.23
C SER A 75 2.82 5.36 -22.66
N GLY A 76 2.21 6.53 -22.89
CA GLY A 76 0.86 6.61 -23.48
C GLY A 76 -0.31 6.38 -22.52
N VAL A 77 -0.05 6.26 -21.20
CA VAL A 77 -1.09 6.06 -20.18
C VAL A 77 -1.04 7.19 -19.15
N THR A 78 -2.16 7.89 -18.97
CA THR A 78 -2.33 8.92 -17.92
C THR A 78 -2.60 8.25 -16.57
N LYS A 79 -1.64 8.33 -15.65
CA LYS A 79 -1.73 7.73 -14.31
C LYS A 79 -0.80 8.43 -13.31
N TRP A 80 -0.91 8.10 -12.04
CA TRP A 80 0.17 8.40 -11.09
C TRP A 80 1.35 7.50 -11.40
N THR A 81 2.34 8.04 -12.10
CA THR A 81 3.58 7.33 -12.41
C THR A 81 4.53 7.44 -11.22
N ILE A 82 5.14 6.31 -10.83
CA ILE A 82 6.11 6.25 -9.74
C ILE A 82 7.51 6.34 -10.34
N ASP A 83 8.40 7.10 -9.69
CA ASP A 83 9.82 7.04 -9.99
C ASP A 83 10.40 5.73 -9.43
N GLY A 84 10.49 4.73 -10.31
CA GLY A 84 11.00 3.40 -9.98
C GLY A 84 12.46 3.40 -9.50
N GLU A 85 13.29 4.29 -10.03
CA GLU A 85 14.72 4.37 -9.66
C GLU A 85 14.87 4.97 -8.27
N ALA A 86 14.14 6.05 -7.96
CA ALA A 86 14.09 6.60 -6.61
C ALA A 86 13.55 5.59 -5.60
N CYS A 87 12.50 4.82 -5.95
CA CYS A 87 11.95 3.78 -5.09
C CYS A 87 12.99 2.68 -4.81
N PHE A 88 13.62 2.14 -5.85
CA PHE A 88 14.59 1.06 -5.75
C PHE A 88 15.89 1.51 -5.06
N SER A 89 16.33 2.75 -5.25
CA SER A 89 17.50 3.31 -4.56
C SER A 89 17.35 3.25 -3.03
N TYR A 90 16.12 3.39 -2.52
CA TYR A 90 15.85 3.26 -1.09
C TYR A 90 15.95 1.81 -0.61
N TRP A 91 15.47 0.85 -1.41
CA TRP A 91 15.59 -0.58 -1.11
C TRP A 91 17.06 -0.98 -0.97
N ALA A 92 17.89 -0.53 -1.92
CA ALA A 92 19.34 -0.75 -1.88
C ALA A 92 19.99 -0.13 -0.63
N LYS A 93 19.51 1.04 -0.17
CA LYS A 93 20.03 1.69 1.05
C LYS A 93 19.66 0.95 2.34
N ILE A 94 18.46 0.37 2.40
CA ILE A 94 17.98 -0.35 3.60
C ILE A 94 18.27 -1.85 3.55
N ASN A 95 18.84 -2.36 2.45
CA ASN A 95 19.11 -3.78 2.20
C ASN A 95 17.89 -4.70 2.40
N THR A 96 16.68 -4.19 2.12
CA THR A 96 15.43 -4.94 2.27
C THR A 96 14.28 -4.27 1.52
N ASP A 97 13.10 -4.87 1.50
CA ASP A 97 11.89 -4.29 0.96
C ASP A 97 11.30 -3.19 1.87
N CYS A 98 10.76 -2.13 1.25
CA CYS A 98 10.28 -0.96 2.00
C CYS A 98 8.80 -1.08 2.44
N ALA A 99 7.89 -1.27 1.48
CA ALA A 99 6.44 -1.40 1.67
C ALA A 99 5.74 -0.30 2.52
N VAL A 100 6.38 0.85 2.79
CA VAL A 100 5.79 1.94 3.59
C VAL A 100 4.49 2.47 2.98
N CYS A 101 4.43 2.60 1.65
CA CYS A 101 3.24 3.06 0.94
C CYS A 101 2.03 2.12 1.11
N ILE A 102 2.26 0.80 1.17
CA ILE A 102 1.23 -0.21 1.42
C ILE A 102 0.73 -0.06 2.86
N ARG A 103 1.65 0.00 3.83
CA ARG A 103 1.33 0.08 5.26
C ARG A 103 0.48 1.30 5.63
N VAL A 104 0.76 2.47 5.05
CA VAL A 104 0.05 3.71 5.36
C VAL A 104 -1.23 3.91 4.54
N CYS A 105 -1.42 3.15 3.46
CA CYS A 105 -2.59 3.31 2.59
C CYS A 105 -3.88 3.12 3.39
N PRO A 106 -4.87 4.02 3.31
CA PRO A 106 -6.20 3.86 3.90
C PRO A 106 -6.79 2.48 3.66
N PHE A 107 -6.72 1.97 2.43
CA PHE A 107 -7.35 0.71 2.05
C PHE A 107 -6.69 -0.54 2.64
N THR A 108 -5.49 -0.47 3.21
CA THR A 108 -4.85 -1.63 3.84
C THR A 108 -5.51 -1.93 5.19
N ARG A 109 -6.53 -2.81 5.17
CA ARG A 109 -7.31 -3.18 6.36
C ARG A 109 -7.67 -4.65 6.36
N ASP A 110 -7.96 -5.15 7.55
CA ASP A 110 -8.55 -6.47 7.77
C ASP A 110 -10.07 -6.42 7.50
N TYR A 111 -10.47 -6.78 6.28
CA TYR A 111 -11.87 -6.75 5.86
C TYR A 111 -12.72 -7.91 6.40
N THR A 112 -12.15 -8.80 7.23
CA THR A 112 -12.95 -9.75 8.04
C THR A 112 -13.79 -9.02 9.10
N ARG A 113 -13.35 -7.82 9.53
CA ARG A 113 -14.06 -6.98 10.50
C ARG A 113 -15.12 -6.11 9.82
N PHE A 114 -16.32 -6.08 10.40
CA PHE A 114 -17.43 -5.34 9.82
C PHE A 114 -17.18 -3.83 9.70
N TRP A 115 -16.54 -3.22 10.70
CA TRP A 115 -16.22 -1.79 10.69
C TRP A 115 -15.32 -1.38 9.50
N ASN A 116 -14.42 -2.28 9.08
CA ASN A 116 -13.55 -2.03 7.93
C ASN A 116 -14.33 -2.14 6.62
N ARG A 117 -15.28 -3.07 6.51
CA ARG A 117 -16.22 -3.13 5.37
C ARG A 117 -17.14 -1.91 5.31
N ALA A 118 -17.64 -1.45 6.46
CA ALA A 118 -18.42 -0.23 6.54
C ALA A 118 -17.59 0.99 6.11
N TRP A 119 -16.32 1.07 6.54
CA TRP A 119 -15.41 2.10 6.06
C TRP A 119 -15.21 2.03 4.54
N LEU A 120 -15.07 0.83 3.96
CA LEU A 120 -14.89 0.68 2.50
C LEU A 120 -16.08 1.25 1.72
N ARG A 121 -17.30 0.93 2.17
CA ARG A 121 -18.53 1.49 1.58
C ARG A 121 -18.56 3.01 1.70
N LEU A 122 -18.16 3.54 2.85
CA LEU A 122 -18.09 5.00 3.08
C LEU A 122 -17.03 5.66 2.18
N ALA A 123 -15.86 5.03 2.04
CA ALA A 123 -14.75 5.49 1.20
C ALA A 123 -15.09 5.50 -0.29
N GLY A 124 -15.89 4.54 -0.77
CA GLY A 124 -16.39 4.52 -2.15
C GLY A 124 -17.53 5.49 -2.43
N SER A 125 -18.18 6.01 -1.38
CA SER A 125 -19.33 6.92 -1.51
C SER A 125 -18.91 8.40 -1.69
N ARG A 126 -19.91 9.30 -1.75
CA ARG A 126 -19.70 10.76 -1.72
C ARG A 126 -19.12 11.24 -0.38
N LEU A 127 -19.24 10.45 0.69
CA LEU A 127 -18.73 10.76 2.03
C LEU A 127 -17.24 10.40 2.23
N ARG A 128 -16.49 10.12 1.16
CA ARG A 128 -15.06 9.73 1.23
C ARG A 128 -14.16 10.68 2.02
N LYS A 129 -14.43 11.99 2.00
CA LYS A 129 -13.72 12.99 2.82
C LYS A 129 -13.89 12.72 4.32
N PHE A 130 -15.07 12.27 4.73
CA PHE A 130 -15.33 11.87 6.10
C PHE A 130 -14.62 10.56 6.44
N ALA A 131 -14.66 9.56 5.55
CA ALA A 131 -13.91 8.31 5.72
C ALA A 131 -12.40 8.56 5.89
N LEU A 132 -11.83 9.48 5.11
CA LEU A 132 -10.43 9.87 5.20
C LEU A 132 -10.11 10.58 6.53
N ARG A 133 -10.98 11.49 6.99
CA ARG A 133 -10.83 12.13 8.31
C ARG A 133 -10.83 11.11 9.45
N LEU A 134 -11.71 10.09 9.38
CA LEU A 134 -11.72 9.00 10.36
C LEU A 134 -10.41 8.20 10.32
N ASP A 135 -9.88 7.92 9.12
CA ASP A 135 -8.61 7.22 8.98
C ASP A 135 -7.43 8.01 9.55
N HIS A 136 -7.37 9.33 9.31
CA HIS A 136 -6.32 10.20 9.86
C HIS A 136 -6.34 10.27 11.39
N LYS A 137 -7.52 10.19 12.00
CA LYS A 137 -7.67 10.11 13.46
C LYS A 137 -7.34 8.73 14.02
N SER A 138 -7.29 7.70 13.16
CA SER A 138 -6.95 6.35 13.58
C SER A 138 -5.45 6.22 13.85
N ALA A 139 -5.06 5.32 14.76
CA ALA A 139 -3.65 4.96 14.97
C ALA A 139 -3.14 3.94 13.92
N ARG A 140 -3.91 3.69 12.85
CA ARG A 140 -3.59 2.69 11.83
C ARG A 140 -2.37 3.13 11.01
N GLY A 141 -1.63 2.16 10.48
CA GLY A 141 -0.47 2.45 9.66
C GLY A 141 0.66 3.15 10.43
N LYS A 142 0.70 3.08 11.77
CA LYS A 142 1.89 3.42 12.56
C LYS A 142 2.90 2.27 12.55
N ARG A 143 4.19 2.59 12.66
CA ARG A 143 5.23 1.56 12.78
C ARG A 143 5.13 0.93 14.16
N VAL A 144 5.10 -0.39 14.21
CA VAL A 144 5.17 -1.17 15.45
C VAL A 144 6.60 -1.66 15.66
N LYS A 145 7.00 -1.90 16.92
CA LYS A 145 8.31 -2.48 17.21
C LYS A 145 8.36 -3.90 16.64
N THR A 146 9.47 -4.26 15.98
CA THR A 146 9.68 -5.56 15.34
C THR A 146 9.37 -6.72 16.29
N LEU A 147 9.86 -6.64 17.53
CA LEU A 147 9.60 -7.66 18.56
C LEU A 147 8.11 -7.84 18.86
N LEU A 148 7.33 -6.76 18.90
CA LEU A 148 5.89 -6.84 19.16
C LEU A 148 5.11 -7.49 18.00
N TRP A 149 5.65 -7.44 16.77
CA TRP A 149 5.01 -8.03 15.59
C TRP A 149 5.32 -9.52 15.46
N TRP A 150 6.59 -9.90 15.53
CA TRP A 150 7.01 -11.30 15.41
C TRP A 150 6.69 -12.12 16.66
N PHE A 151 6.75 -11.49 17.83
CA PHE A 151 6.54 -12.14 19.13
C PHE A 151 5.47 -11.40 19.94
N PRO A 152 4.19 -11.42 19.50
CA PRO A 152 3.11 -10.69 20.18
C PRO A 152 2.87 -11.17 21.63
N GLN A 153 3.38 -12.35 22.00
CA GLN A 153 3.26 -12.96 23.32
C GLN A 153 4.43 -12.67 24.28
N SER A 154 5.52 -12.02 23.84
CA SER A 154 6.72 -11.80 24.67
C SER A 154 6.57 -10.70 25.73
N LYS A 155 5.35 -10.36 26.14
CA LYS A 155 5.08 -9.51 27.31
C LYS A 155 5.53 -10.18 28.63
N THR A 156 5.85 -11.47 28.61
CA THR A 156 6.41 -12.20 29.74
C THR A 156 7.94 -12.21 29.62
N LYS A 157 8.60 -11.43 30.49
CA LYS A 157 10.04 -11.39 30.83
C LYS A 157 10.88 -12.58 30.32
N ARG A 158 11.32 -12.58 29.05
CA ARG A 158 12.38 -13.48 28.57
C ARG A 158 12.95 -13.07 27.20
N VAL A 159 13.36 -11.81 27.05
CA VAL A 159 14.03 -11.33 25.82
C VAL A 159 15.44 -10.79 26.11
N VAL A 160 15.99 -11.04 27.30
CA VAL A 160 17.35 -10.59 27.64
C VAL A 160 18.43 -11.56 27.13
N SER A 161 18.12 -12.83 26.86
CA SER A 161 19.19 -13.81 26.58
C SER A 161 19.54 -14.03 25.11
N VAL A 162 18.82 -13.45 24.14
CA VAL A 162 19.07 -13.71 22.70
C VAL A 162 19.97 -12.64 22.04
N GLN A 163 20.16 -11.49 22.69
CA GLN A 163 21.04 -10.45 22.14
C GLN A 163 22.53 -10.68 22.41
N GLU A 164 22.89 -11.53 23.38
CA GLU A 164 24.29 -11.85 23.67
C GLU A 164 24.91 -12.84 22.69
N GLU A 165 24.13 -13.75 22.09
CA GLU A 165 24.66 -14.72 21.12
C GLU A 165 24.98 -14.11 19.75
N TYR A 166 24.33 -13.02 19.34
CA TYR A 166 24.58 -12.39 18.03
C TYR A 166 25.73 -11.36 18.04
N SER A 167 26.33 -11.10 19.21
CA SER A 167 27.50 -10.22 19.35
C SER A 167 28.83 -10.98 19.37
N GLN A 168 28.81 -12.31 19.27
CA GLN A 168 30.01 -13.17 19.33
C GLN A 168 30.24 -14.01 18.06
N SER A 169 29.54 -13.71 16.96
CA SER A 169 29.78 -14.33 15.64
C SER A 169 30.13 -13.29 14.59
#